data_AF-A0AAV5GVP9-F1
#
_entry.id   AF-A0AAV5GVP9-F1
#
_cell.length_a   1.000
_cell.length_b   1.000
_cell.length_c   1.000
_cell.angle_alpha   90.00
_cell.angle_beta   90.00
_cell.angle_gamma   90.00
#
_symmetry.space_group_name_H-M   'P 1'
#
loop_
_entity.id
_entity.type
_entity.pdbx_description
1 polymer ?
#
loop_
_entity_poly.entity_id
_entity_poly.type
_entity_poly.pdbx_seq_one_letter_code
_entity_poly.pdbx_strand_id
1 'polypeptide(L)'
;MDESLLLLDCTAPVELSSLSKLSPAELALAALRPDVAPLVRQRAFHVFLRRWKAAPEVHDKDPILQSSLTFPLPSDESVESLSSSELLLLQFNSRCTSVSLASAAAERFLALAHTAHDRVRLEPAVALLAVQECRVERSDRRNEWREKDDGMILRVEEDGVSVVKREEDKRALLRFDAGDIQSFVYLAGADDGTDSMQCTLLLQLSRLSLGALTTFKAADEVRLVLDLGVLSAKDAAFCVMRATAARWAKEKGFQCTVQRPTQPPVRSDKVPAPTKDPEGLSSGRPSSSSSAGSRRASDGSIRKQEHAAKKRDPDEGSSSSRDSKKRRSSEGSARSSDVPRKRHCGWQFVSELPAEPEWNPGYYARQIALLSSIAPEVEILAPNFDPDELALLTRLADPAKLPVLPQHAADPNPDRKHVPTERLGIEHIYHDTVKSVDLNVTRRILFGNDYPDLASYAVLTSKVIKARDAVAVGYDQVLQHRLYPRRTDSTCFDPIDKLIELVEKMRDNPLYRRHILLDADGTLIRKNLFNEIDIGVGPHRRFCRALAEIVKYEREAGAIG
;
A
#
# COMPACT_ATOMS: atom_id res chain seq x y z
N MET A 1 21.50 -2.40 28.63
CA MET A 1 20.30 -3.08 28.10
C MET A 1 19.06 -2.32 28.51
N ASP A 2 18.72 -2.25 29.81
CA ASP A 2 17.50 -1.57 30.26
C ASP A 2 17.40 -0.10 29.78
N GLU A 3 18.43 0.71 29.99
CA GLU A 3 18.41 2.13 29.58
C GLU A 3 18.30 2.30 28.06
N SER A 4 18.89 1.41 27.26
CA SER A 4 18.79 1.45 25.79
C SER A 4 17.39 1.10 25.27
N LEU A 5 16.53 0.44 26.07
CA LEU A 5 15.11 0.24 25.72
C LEU A 5 14.31 1.54 25.89
N LEU A 6 14.71 2.41 26.82
CA LEU A 6 14.06 3.71 27.04
C LEU A 6 14.32 4.71 25.91
N LEU A 7 15.31 4.44 25.05
CA LEU A 7 15.66 5.24 23.87
C LEU A 7 14.95 4.80 22.58
N LEU A 8 14.12 3.74 22.63
CA LEU A 8 13.27 3.33 21.49
C LEU A 8 12.25 4.43 21.17
N ASP A 9 11.98 4.68 19.89
CA ASP A 9 11.03 5.72 19.48
C ASP A 9 9.59 5.35 19.87
N CYS A 10 9.15 5.91 20.99
CA CYS A 10 7.80 5.75 21.53
C CYS A 10 6.74 6.55 20.74
N THR A 11 7.13 7.29 19.70
CA THR A 11 6.25 8.12 18.86
C THR A 11 6.18 7.66 17.41
N ALA A 12 7.14 6.85 16.94
CA ALA A 12 7.19 6.33 15.57
C ALA A 12 5.83 5.74 15.11
N PRO A 13 5.35 6.04 13.89
CA PRO A 13 4.10 5.47 13.38
C PRO A 13 4.28 3.97 13.08
N VAL A 14 3.56 3.11 13.81
CA VAL A 14 3.59 1.66 13.59
C VAL A 14 2.38 1.23 12.77
N GLU A 15 2.62 0.72 11.56
CA GLU A 15 1.61 0.12 10.69
C GLU A 15 1.66 -1.41 10.78
N LEU A 16 0.54 -2.07 10.47
CA LEU A 16 0.50 -3.54 10.38
C LEU A 16 1.47 -4.10 9.33
N SER A 17 1.78 -3.29 8.31
CA SER A 17 2.72 -3.55 7.22
C SER A 17 4.20 -3.52 7.64
N SER A 18 4.55 -2.76 8.70
CA SER A 18 5.94 -2.59 9.15
C SER A 18 6.37 -3.57 10.24
N LEU A 19 5.43 -4.26 10.90
CA LEU A 19 5.69 -5.24 11.97
C LEU A 19 6.69 -6.35 11.61
N SER A 20 6.79 -6.72 10.33
CA SER A 20 7.77 -7.70 9.87
C SER A 20 9.21 -7.19 9.89
N LYS A 21 9.41 -5.86 9.81
CA LYS A 21 10.70 -5.16 9.74
C LYS A 21 11.18 -4.61 11.07
N LEU A 22 10.27 -4.37 12.02
CA LEU A 22 10.60 -3.97 13.39
C LEU A 22 11.52 -4.98 14.07
N SER A 23 12.39 -4.50 14.95
CA SER A 23 13.13 -5.32 15.91
C SER A 23 12.19 -5.97 16.95
N PRO A 24 12.62 -7.06 17.62
CA PRO A 24 11.93 -7.59 18.80
C PRO A 24 11.59 -6.53 19.87
N ALA A 25 12.49 -5.59 20.16
CA ALA A 25 12.26 -4.55 21.16
C ALA A 25 11.16 -3.56 20.73
N GLU A 26 11.17 -3.12 19.47
CA GLU A 26 10.12 -2.29 18.89
C GLU A 26 8.77 -3.03 18.80
N LEU A 27 8.77 -4.35 18.59
CA LEU A 27 7.55 -5.17 18.61
C LEU A 27 6.92 -5.25 20.01
N ALA A 28 7.73 -5.39 21.06
CA ALA A 28 7.23 -5.33 22.43
C ALA A 28 6.64 -3.95 22.76
N LEU A 29 7.31 -2.87 22.32
CA LEU A 29 6.84 -1.49 22.49
C LEU A 29 5.56 -1.19 21.69
N ALA A 30 5.44 -1.71 20.46
CA ALA A 30 4.27 -1.56 19.61
C ALA A 30 3.04 -2.33 20.15
N ALA A 31 3.24 -3.42 20.89
CA ALA A 31 2.17 -4.11 21.61
C ALA A 31 1.71 -3.30 22.85
N LEU A 32 2.65 -2.65 23.53
CA LEU A 32 2.46 -1.92 24.78
C LEU A 32 1.76 -0.55 24.60
N ARG A 33 2.15 0.20 23.57
CA ARG A 33 1.72 1.58 23.32
C ARG A 33 0.18 1.75 23.24
N PRO A 34 -0.45 2.70 23.95
CA PRO A 34 -1.91 2.87 23.91
C PRO A 34 -2.42 3.62 22.66
N ASP A 35 -1.57 4.38 22.00
CA ASP A 35 -1.88 5.17 20.79
C ASP A 35 -1.91 4.33 19.50
N VAL A 36 -1.25 3.17 19.52
CA VAL A 36 -1.21 2.22 18.38
C VAL A 36 -2.54 1.49 18.24
N ALA A 37 -3.04 1.36 17.00
CA ALA A 37 -4.34 0.75 16.73
C ALA A 37 -4.44 -0.68 17.30
N PRO A 38 -5.54 -1.08 17.99
CA PRO A 38 -5.61 -2.33 18.74
C PRO A 38 -5.21 -3.61 17.97
N LEU A 39 -5.57 -3.69 16.68
CA LEU A 39 -5.18 -4.81 15.80
C LEU A 39 -3.66 -4.87 15.56
N VAL A 40 -3.01 -3.72 15.40
CA VAL A 40 -1.54 -3.62 15.26
C VAL A 40 -0.86 -4.05 16.56
N ARG A 41 -1.39 -3.66 17.73
CA ARG A 41 -0.88 -4.08 19.04
C ARG A 41 -0.96 -5.60 19.22
N GLN A 42 -2.13 -6.18 18.96
CA GLN A 42 -2.34 -7.63 19.00
C GLN A 42 -1.42 -8.38 18.02
N ARG A 43 -1.22 -7.85 16.81
CA ARG A 43 -0.33 -8.50 15.84
C ARG A 43 1.14 -8.35 16.21
N ALA A 44 1.57 -7.21 16.74
CA ALA A 44 2.91 -7.00 17.28
C ALA A 44 3.19 -7.97 18.45
N PHE A 45 2.22 -8.12 19.36
CA PHE A 45 2.25 -9.06 20.48
C PHE A 45 2.48 -10.51 20.02
N HIS A 46 1.69 -10.97 19.04
CA HIS A 46 1.83 -12.32 18.50
C HIS A 46 3.13 -12.52 17.71
N VAL A 47 3.63 -11.51 16.98
CA VAL A 47 4.92 -11.59 16.26
C VAL A 47 6.09 -11.61 17.24
N PHE A 48 6.04 -10.82 18.32
CA PHE A 48 7.03 -10.87 19.41
C PHE A 48 7.12 -12.28 20.02
N LEU A 49 5.99 -12.82 20.50
CA LEU A 49 5.95 -14.17 21.09
C LEU A 49 6.40 -15.26 20.11
N ARG A 50 6.17 -15.09 18.80
CA ARG A 50 6.64 -16.03 17.78
C ARG A 50 8.17 -15.99 17.64
N ARG A 51 8.79 -14.81 17.67
CA ARG A 51 10.26 -14.65 17.64
C ARG A 51 10.90 -15.14 18.95
N TRP A 52 10.33 -14.79 20.10
CA TRP A 52 10.80 -15.26 21.41
C TRP A 52 10.81 -16.79 21.52
N LYS A 53 9.78 -17.47 20.99
CA LYS A 53 9.74 -18.95 20.95
C LYS A 53 10.74 -19.58 19.97
N ALA A 54 11.22 -18.84 18.96
CA ALA A 54 12.21 -19.31 17.98
C ALA A 54 13.66 -18.96 18.37
N ALA A 55 13.85 -18.01 19.29
CA ALA A 55 15.16 -17.56 19.77
C ALA A 55 16.08 -18.66 20.35
N PRO A 56 15.60 -19.81 20.89
CA PRO A 56 16.47 -20.91 21.28
C PRO A 56 17.10 -21.68 20.11
N GLU A 57 16.50 -21.62 18.91
CA GLU A 57 16.94 -22.37 17.72
C GLU A 57 17.77 -21.52 16.75
N VAL A 58 17.63 -20.19 16.83
CA VAL A 58 18.36 -19.22 16.00
C VAL A 58 19.46 -18.57 16.86
N HIS A 59 20.67 -18.40 16.33
CA HIS A 59 21.73 -17.60 16.98
C HIS A 59 21.46 -16.08 16.90
N ASP A 60 20.22 -15.67 17.18
CA ASP A 60 19.79 -14.28 17.14
C ASP A 60 20.31 -13.52 18.37
N LYS A 61 20.84 -12.33 18.14
CA LYS A 61 21.65 -11.60 19.12
C LYS A 61 20.88 -10.56 19.92
N ASP A 62 19.58 -10.37 19.65
CA ASP A 62 18.76 -9.41 20.39
C ASP A 62 18.54 -9.89 21.84
N PRO A 63 19.08 -9.17 22.84
CA PRO A 63 19.00 -9.63 24.23
C PRO A 63 17.57 -9.61 24.79
N ILE A 64 16.62 -8.85 24.20
CA ILE A 64 15.22 -8.87 24.68
C ILE A 64 14.52 -10.21 24.39
N LEU A 65 15.03 -10.99 23.43
CA LEU A 65 14.58 -12.36 23.18
C LEU A 65 15.17 -13.36 24.17
N GLN A 66 16.25 -12.99 24.87
CA GLN A 66 16.91 -13.81 25.89
C GLN A 66 16.35 -13.54 27.30
N SER A 67 15.64 -12.42 27.49
CA SER A 67 14.87 -12.13 28.70
C SER A 67 13.80 -13.20 28.97
N SER A 68 13.67 -13.63 30.22
CA SER A 68 12.60 -14.55 30.63
C SER A 68 11.23 -13.85 30.62
N LEU A 69 10.20 -14.57 30.17
CA LEU A 69 8.79 -14.14 30.31
C LEU A 69 8.10 -14.77 31.52
N THR A 70 8.85 -15.34 32.47
CA THR A 70 8.31 -15.96 33.69
C THR A 70 8.99 -15.45 34.96
N PHE A 71 9.42 -14.18 34.94
CA PHE A 71 9.93 -13.47 36.11
C PHE A 71 8.88 -13.41 37.24
N PRO A 72 9.30 -13.30 38.52
CA PRO A 72 8.37 -13.16 39.65
C PRO A 72 7.60 -11.84 39.56
N LEU A 73 6.35 -11.83 40.02
CA LEU A 73 5.56 -10.60 40.14
C LEU A 73 5.68 -10.05 41.58
N PRO A 74 5.71 -8.72 41.76
CA PRO A 74 5.73 -8.10 43.08
C PRO A 74 4.41 -8.35 43.82
N SER A 75 4.51 -8.74 45.10
CA SER A 75 3.37 -9.15 45.93
C SER A 75 2.32 -8.06 46.15
N ASP A 76 2.73 -6.79 46.08
CA ASP A 76 1.92 -5.63 46.44
C ASP A 76 1.26 -4.95 45.22
N GLU A 77 1.26 -5.61 44.05
CA GLU A 77 0.88 -5.08 42.72
C GLU A 77 1.59 -3.76 42.30
N SER A 78 2.64 -3.33 43.01
CA SER A 78 3.44 -2.15 42.64
C SER A 78 4.41 -2.46 41.51
N VAL A 79 4.34 -1.68 40.42
CA VAL A 79 5.24 -1.80 39.27
C VAL A 79 6.60 -1.11 39.48
N GLU A 80 6.82 -0.45 40.62
CA GLU A 80 8.03 0.35 40.86
C GLU A 80 9.30 -0.49 41.06
N SER A 81 9.18 -1.78 41.40
CA SER A 81 10.31 -2.69 41.61
C SER A 81 10.77 -3.43 40.34
N LEU A 82 10.12 -3.21 39.19
CA LEU A 82 10.40 -3.89 37.93
C LEU A 82 11.46 -3.14 37.12
N SER A 83 12.34 -3.87 36.43
CA SER A 83 13.32 -3.30 35.49
C SER A 83 12.65 -2.71 34.24
N SER A 84 13.38 -1.94 33.42
CA SER A 84 12.83 -1.40 32.15
C SER A 84 12.43 -2.52 31.19
N SER A 85 13.22 -3.60 31.13
CA SER A 85 12.89 -4.80 30.36
C SER A 85 11.71 -5.58 30.94
N GLU A 86 11.59 -5.72 32.26
CA GLU A 86 10.43 -6.36 32.89
C GLU A 86 9.14 -5.56 32.71
N LEU A 87 9.18 -4.23 32.83
CA LEU A 87 8.05 -3.33 32.54
C LEU A 87 7.56 -3.47 31.09
N LEU A 88 8.49 -3.48 30.12
CA LEU A 88 8.20 -3.68 28.69
C LEU A 88 7.60 -5.07 28.39
N LEU A 89 8.07 -6.09 29.12
CA LEU A 89 7.71 -7.49 28.89
C LEU A 89 6.53 -7.99 29.74
N LEU A 90 6.02 -7.23 30.70
CA LEU A 90 5.00 -7.70 31.66
C LEU A 90 3.70 -8.17 30.99
N GLN A 91 3.29 -7.52 29.90
CA GLN A 91 2.15 -7.94 29.06
C GLN A 91 2.27 -9.39 28.53
N PHE A 92 3.50 -9.89 28.36
CA PHE A 92 3.80 -11.23 27.86
C PHE A 92 4.01 -12.26 28.97
N ASN A 93 4.09 -11.83 30.24
CA ASN A 93 4.37 -12.71 31.37
C ASN A 93 3.12 -13.55 31.68
N SER A 94 3.22 -14.87 31.55
CA SER A 94 2.09 -15.79 31.72
C SER A 94 1.54 -15.87 33.15
N ARG A 95 2.22 -15.26 34.12
CA ARG A 95 1.74 -15.08 35.50
C ARG A 95 0.91 -13.80 35.67
N CYS A 96 0.99 -12.85 34.74
CA CYS A 96 0.29 -11.57 34.81
C CYS A 96 -1.15 -11.72 34.31
N THR A 97 -2.06 -12.04 35.23
CA THR A 97 -3.51 -12.11 34.98
C THR A 97 -4.23 -10.78 35.19
N SER A 98 -3.55 -9.80 35.81
CA SER A 98 -4.11 -8.50 36.20
C SER A 98 -3.91 -7.48 35.07
N VAL A 99 -5.02 -7.11 34.39
CA VAL A 99 -5.01 -6.13 33.29
C VAL A 99 -4.61 -4.74 33.78
N SER A 100 -4.97 -4.37 35.02
CA SER A 100 -4.54 -3.13 35.66
C SER A 100 -3.03 -3.11 35.89
N LEU A 101 -2.45 -4.21 36.37
CA LEU A 101 -1.00 -4.33 36.59
C LEU A 101 -0.21 -4.20 35.27
N ALA A 102 -0.66 -4.90 34.22
CA ALA A 102 -0.08 -4.77 32.88
C ALA A 102 -0.19 -3.34 32.31
N SER A 103 -1.31 -2.66 32.56
CA SER A 103 -1.52 -1.26 32.10
C SER A 103 -0.63 -0.28 32.87
N ALA A 104 -0.52 -0.44 34.20
CA ALA A 104 0.35 0.40 35.03
C ALA A 104 1.83 0.25 34.66
N ALA A 105 2.28 -0.97 34.32
CA ALA A 105 3.63 -1.20 33.82
C ALA A 105 3.88 -0.56 32.45
N ALA A 106 2.87 -0.59 31.57
CA ALA A 106 2.92 0.09 30.27
C ALA A 106 3.05 1.62 30.42
N GLU A 107 2.21 2.24 31.25
CA GLU A 107 2.28 3.66 31.57
C GLU A 107 3.63 4.04 32.20
N ARG A 108 4.13 3.21 33.14
CA ARG A 108 5.44 3.42 33.79
C ARG A 108 6.61 3.31 32.81
N PHE A 109 6.61 2.32 31.92
CA PHE A 109 7.64 2.20 30.88
C PHE A 109 7.65 3.43 29.98
N LEU A 110 6.48 3.85 29.48
CA LEU A 110 6.36 5.00 28.58
C LEU A 110 6.79 6.29 29.29
N ALA A 111 6.44 6.51 30.56
CA ALA A 111 6.89 7.67 31.32
C ALA A 111 8.42 7.73 31.48
N LEU A 112 9.07 6.59 31.73
CA LEU A 112 10.53 6.49 31.80
C LEU A 112 11.18 6.74 30.42
N ALA A 113 10.60 6.20 29.35
CA ALA A 113 11.09 6.41 27.99
C ALA A 113 10.95 7.88 27.53
N HIS A 114 9.83 8.54 27.80
CA HIS A 114 9.70 9.99 27.53
C HIS A 114 10.74 10.79 28.32
N THR A 115 10.97 10.46 29.60
CA THR A 115 12.00 11.11 30.42
C THR A 115 13.42 10.90 29.86
N ALA A 116 13.71 9.75 29.26
CA ALA A 116 14.99 9.48 28.61
C ALA A 116 15.13 10.24 27.28
N HIS A 117 14.08 10.26 26.45
CA HIS A 117 14.05 11.03 25.20
C HIS A 117 14.18 12.54 25.45
N ASP A 118 13.53 13.09 26.47
CA ASP A 118 13.64 14.51 26.78
C ASP A 118 15.03 14.88 27.32
N ARG A 119 15.71 13.96 28.05
CA ARG A 119 17.15 14.13 28.38
C ARG A 119 18.02 14.15 27.14
N VAL A 120 17.80 13.23 26.19
CA VAL A 120 18.57 13.18 24.93
C VAL A 120 18.26 14.38 24.01
N ARG A 121 17.04 14.90 24.01
CA ARG A 121 16.66 16.14 23.30
C ARG A 121 17.26 17.40 23.91
N LEU A 122 17.65 17.36 25.19
CA LEU A 122 18.35 18.44 25.88
C LEU A 122 19.88 18.38 25.74
N GLU A 123 20.43 17.29 25.19
CA GLU A 123 21.79 17.26 24.68
C GLU A 123 21.80 17.69 23.19
N PRO A 124 22.66 18.66 22.78
CA PRO A 124 22.65 19.14 21.41
C PRO A 124 23.13 18.05 20.44
N ALA A 125 22.26 17.66 19.50
CA ALA A 125 22.49 16.57 18.56
C ALA A 125 23.60 16.90 17.53
N VAL A 126 24.85 16.69 17.93
CA VAL A 126 26.05 16.84 17.08
C VAL A 126 26.05 15.78 15.99
N ALA A 127 25.81 16.18 14.73
CA ALA A 127 26.04 15.28 13.60
C ALA A 127 27.53 15.20 13.26
N LEU A 128 28.05 13.98 13.12
CA LEU A 128 29.43 13.68 12.74
C LEU A 128 29.43 12.93 11.40
N LEU A 129 29.98 13.56 10.36
CA LEU A 129 30.09 13.00 9.01
C LEU A 129 31.56 12.90 8.62
N ALA A 130 31.97 11.84 7.92
CA ALA A 130 33.31 11.75 7.35
C ALA A 130 33.48 12.76 6.20
N VAL A 131 34.70 13.31 6.05
CA VAL A 131 35.08 14.16 4.91
C VAL A 131 36.30 13.54 4.26
N GLN A 132 36.25 13.31 2.95
CA GLN A 132 37.39 12.77 2.19
C GLN A 132 38.31 13.87 1.68
N GLU A 133 37.75 15.01 1.25
CA GLU A 133 38.53 16.14 0.77
C GLU A 133 37.83 17.46 1.15
N CYS A 134 38.62 18.42 1.64
CA CYS A 134 38.14 19.75 1.99
C CYS A 134 38.96 20.79 1.21
N ARG A 135 38.28 21.70 0.50
CA ARG A 135 38.91 22.68 -0.38
C ARG A 135 38.25 24.05 -0.24
N VAL A 136 39.06 25.10 -0.17
CA VAL A 136 38.64 26.49 -0.10
C VAL A 136 39.15 27.22 -1.35
N GLU A 137 38.21 27.66 -2.18
CA GLU A 137 38.45 28.48 -3.36
C GLU A 137 38.24 29.98 -3.00
N ARG A 138 39.09 30.85 -3.58
CA ARG A 138 38.94 32.32 -3.56
C ARG A 138 38.76 32.82 -4.99
N SER A 139 37.94 33.85 -5.16
CA SER A 139 37.74 34.54 -6.45
C SER A 139 39.06 35.03 -7.08
N ASP A 140 40.04 35.45 -6.26
CA ASP A 140 41.34 35.96 -6.71
C ASP A 140 42.29 34.90 -7.32
N ARG A 141 41.95 33.61 -7.21
CA ARG A 141 42.75 32.45 -7.67
C ARG A 141 44.19 32.37 -7.15
N ARG A 142 44.60 33.18 -6.15
CA ARG A 142 45.99 33.22 -5.68
C ARG A 142 46.28 32.31 -4.48
N ASN A 143 45.26 31.95 -3.71
CA ASN A 143 45.37 30.98 -2.63
C ASN A 143 44.18 30.00 -2.67
N GLU A 144 44.37 28.83 -3.28
CA GLU A 144 43.51 27.67 -3.01
C GLU A 144 44.11 26.92 -1.81
N TRP A 145 43.31 26.69 -0.77
CA TRP A 145 43.69 25.77 0.31
C TRP A 145 42.95 24.45 0.12
N ARG A 146 43.65 23.33 0.36
CA ARG A 146 43.10 21.98 0.21
C ARG A 146 43.75 21.05 1.22
N GLU A 147 42.92 20.31 1.95
CA GLU A 147 43.31 19.22 2.85
C GLU A 147 42.64 17.92 2.36
N LYS A 148 43.40 16.82 2.37
CA LYS A 148 42.92 15.48 2.03
C LYS A 148 43.56 14.48 2.99
N ASP A 149 42.73 13.86 3.82
CA ASP A 149 43.12 13.05 4.97
C ASP A 149 41.93 12.18 5.38
N ASP A 150 42.13 10.86 5.47
CA ASP A 150 41.08 9.87 5.78
C ASP A 150 40.55 9.99 7.22
N GLY A 151 41.16 10.85 8.05
CA GLY A 151 40.76 11.15 9.43
C GLY A 151 39.89 12.40 9.62
N MET A 152 39.40 13.08 8.58
CA MET A 152 38.59 14.30 8.75
C MET A 152 37.11 14.03 9.08
N ILE A 153 36.56 14.79 10.01
CA ILE A 153 35.16 14.73 10.45
C ILE A 153 34.52 16.13 10.40
N LEU A 154 33.44 16.24 9.63
CA LEU A 154 32.51 17.36 9.64
C LEU A 154 31.60 17.25 10.87
N ARG A 155 31.69 18.24 11.76
CA ARG A 155 30.88 18.39 12.95
C ARG A 155 29.85 19.50 12.73
N VAL A 156 28.57 19.11 12.67
CA VAL A 156 27.44 20.05 12.64
C VAL A 156 27.04 20.35 14.09
N GLU A 157 27.06 21.62 14.48
CA GLU A 157 26.60 22.12 15.77
C GLU A 157 25.26 22.87 15.59
N GLU A 158 24.70 23.49 16.64
CA GLU A 158 23.45 24.26 16.54
C GLU A 158 23.64 25.55 15.73
N ASP A 159 24.69 26.32 16.05
CA ASP A 159 24.96 27.65 15.51
C ASP A 159 25.90 27.65 14.30
N GLY A 160 26.44 26.51 13.88
CA GLY A 160 27.47 26.46 12.83
C GLY A 160 28.08 25.09 12.58
N VAL A 161 29.22 25.11 11.88
CA VAL A 161 29.92 23.92 11.38
C VAL A 161 31.41 24.04 11.64
N SER A 162 32.04 22.92 11.98
CA SER A 162 33.50 22.79 12.00
C SER A 162 33.95 21.49 11.33
N VAL A 163 35.17 21.47 10.78
CA VAL A 163 35.85 20.22 10.41
C VAL A 163 37.04 20.03 11.34
N VAL A 164 37.18 18.83 11.90
CA VAL A 164 38.26 18.43 12.81
C VAL A 164 38.96 17.18 12.27
N LYS A 165 40.22 16.95 12.67
CA LYS A 165 40.86 15.63 12.51
C LYS A 165 40.47 14.72 13.68
N ARG A 166 40.43 13.41 13.45
CA ARG A 166 39.97 12.39 14.41
C ARG A 166 40.96 12.09 15.54
N GLU A 167 42.26 12.21 15.27
CA GLU A 167 43.33 11.74 16.19
C GLU A 167 44.20 12.87 16.76
N GLU A 168 44.16 14.07 16.16
CA GLU A 168 44.84 15.24 16.71
C GLU A 168 43.94 16.05 17.67
N ASP A 169 44.58 16.99 18.37
CA ASP A 169 43.97 17.95 19.30
C ASP A 169 42.67 18.57 18.75
N LYS A 170 41.66 18.86 19.60
CA LYS A 170 40.26 19.25 19.25
C LYS A 170 40.10 20.58 18.45
N ARG A 171 41.16 21.08 17.84
CA ARG A 171 41.24 22.30 17.04
C ARG A 171 40.54 22.05 15.70
N ALA A 172 39.62 22.92 15.34
CA ALA A 172 38.99 22.88 14.02
C ALA A 172 40.01 23.26 12.93
N LEU A 173 40.11 22.45 11.88
CA LEU A 173 40.78 22.80 10.63
C LEU A 173 40.10 24.00 9.98
N LEU A 174 38.76 24.02 10.03
CA LEU A 174 37.93 25.15 9.64
C LEU A 174 36.69 25.27 10.54
N ARG A 175 36.20 26.50 10.71
CA ARG A 175 34.91 26.79 11.34
C ARG A 175 34.21 27.95 10.63
N PHE A 176 32.91 27.82 10.43
CA PHE A 176 32.02 28.92 10.04
C PHE A 176 30.71 28.81 10.82
N ASP A 177 30.12 29.94 11.15
CA ASP A 177 28.84 30.00 11.85
C ASP A 177 27.70 30.08 10.82
N ALA A 178 26.50 29.62 11.17
CA ALA A 178 25.37 29.48 10.25
C ALA A 178 24.86 30.81 9.66
N GLY A 179 25.13 31.92 10.36
CA GLY A 179 24.86 33.27 9.89
C GLY A 179 25.82 33.76 8.79
N ASP A 180 26.94 33.07 8.56
CA ASP A 180 27.91 33.41 7.51
C ASP A 180 27.66 32.67 6.17
N ILE A 181 26.58 31.90 6.05
CA ILE A 181 26.24 31.14 4.84
C ILE A 181 25.45 32.04 3.86
N GLN A 182 25.99 32.25 2.66
CA GLN A 182 25.34 32.99 1.57
C GLN A 182 24.61 32.06 0.59
N SER A 183 25.16 30.87 0.34
CA SER A 183 24.47 29.80 -0.39
C SER A 183 24.95 28.42 0.07
N PHE A 184 24.06 27.43 -0.05
CA PHE A 184 24.35 26.03 0.28
C PHE A 184 23.80 25.15 -0.84
N VAL A 185 24.68 24.44 -1.56
CA VAL A 185 24.32 23.53 -2.65
C VAL A 185 24.82 22.14 -2.32
N TYR A 186 23.92 21.16 -2.32
CA TYR A 186 24.27 19.75 -2.21
C TYR A 186 24.27 19.11 -3.60
N LEU A 187 25.46 18.67 -4.04
CA LEU A 187 25.62 17.81 -5.19
C LEU A 187 25.43 16.36 -4.74
N ALA A 188 24.39 15.73 -5.27
CA ALA A 188 24.17 14.28 -5.14
C ALA A 188 24.43 13.62 -6.50
N GLY A 189 25.17 12.52 -6.51
CA GLY A 189 25.50 11.75 -7.71
C GLY A 189 24.29 11.28 -8.52
N ALA A 190 24.57 10.70 -9.69
CA ALA A 190 23.51 10.07 -10.49
C ALA A 190 22.88 8.91 -9.71
N ASP A 191 21.55 8.84 -9.73
CA ASP A 191 20.74 7.81 -9.07
C ASP A 191 20.83 6.52 -9.88
N ASP A 192 21.82 5.67 -9.57
CA ASP A 192 22.18 4.47 -10.34
C ASP A 192 21.35 3.23 -9.98
N GLY A 193 20.39 3.38 -9.05
CA GLY A 193 19.57 2.31 -8.50
C GLY A 193 20.14 1.68 -7.22
N THR A 194 21.29 2.14 -6.73
CA THR A 194 21.80 1.75 -5.41
C THR A 194 21.34 2.71 -4.30
N ASP A 195 21.30 2.21 -3.06
CA ASP A 195 20.85 2.95 -1.87
C ASP A 195 21.91 3.98 -1.35
N SER A 196 22.87 4.32 -2.23
CA SER A 196 24.15 4.98 -1.95
C SER A 196 24.52 5.96 -3.06
N MET A 197 24.95 7.17 -2.69
CA MET A 197 25.26 8.26 -3.63
C MET A 197 26.57 8.94 -3.25
N GLN A 198 27.37 9.35 -4.24
CA GLN A 198 28.47 10.30 -3.97
C GLN A 198 27.86 11.66 -3.61
N CYS A 199 28.37 12.29 -2.54
CA CYS A 199 27.84 13.55 -2.01
C CYS A 199 28.94 14.59 -1.79
N THR A 200 28.80 15.75 -2.44
CA THR A 200 29.69 16.89 -2.27
C THR A 200 28.88 18.12 -1.86
N LEU A 201 29.31 18.81 -0.80
CA LEU A 201 28.71 20.07 -0.37
C LEU A 201 29.51 21.23 -1.01
N LEU A 202 28.79 22.21 -1.55
CA LEU A 202 29.33 23.48 -2.00
C LEU A 202 28.68 24.60 -1.18
N LEU A 203 29.48 25.40 -0.49
CA LEU A 203 29.01 26.53 0.30
C LEU A 203 29.68 27.81 -0.17
N GLN A 204 28.93 28.90 -0.23
CA GLN A 204 29.48 30.25 -0.38
C GLN A 204 29.33 30.99 0.96
N LEU A 205 30.41 31.57 1.45
CA LEU A 205 30.49 32.07 2.83
C LEU A 205 30.94 33.54 2.88
N SER A 206 30.29 34.36 3.71
CA SER A 206 30.76 35.72 4.06
C SER A 206 31.97 35.71 4.99
N ARG A 207 32.22 34.60 5.67
CA ARG A 207 33.36 34.43 6.57
C ARG A 207 33.71 32.96 6.70
N LEU A 208 35.00 32.68 6.82
CA LEU A 208 35.50 31.33 7.12
C LEU A 208 36.75 31.47 7.99
N SER A 209 36.75 30.81 9.15
CA SER A 209 37.94 30.67 10.00
C SER A 209 38.66 29.38 9.60
N LEU A 210 39.99 29.45 9.46
CA LEU A 210 40.85 28.33 9.06
C LEU A 210 42.00 28.22 10.06
N GLY A 211 41.99 27.12 10.82
CA GLY A 211 42.70 27.02 12.09
C GLY A 211 42.31 28.13 13.08
N ALA A 212 43.20 28.38 14.04
CA ALA A 212 43.03 29.44 15.05
C ALA A 212 43.60 30.82 14.63
N LEU A 213 44.20 30.92 13.44
CA LEU A 213 45.04 32.07 13.05
C LEU A 213 44.57 32.81 11.79
N THR A 214 43.78 32.17 10.92
CA THR A 214 43.34 32.75 9.64
C THR A 214 41.82 32.94 9.65
N THR A 215 41.33 34.10 9.23
CA THR A 215 39.89 34.34 9.03
C THR A 215 39.67 35.15 7.76
N PHE A 216 39.04 34.54 6.77
CA PHE A 216 38.61 35.20 5.54
C PHE A 216 37.32 35.98 5.78
N LYS A 217 37.08 37.04 4.99
CA LYS A 217 35.91 37.94 5.12
C LYS A 217 35.30 38.22 3.74
N ALA A 218 34.07 38.73 3.74
CA ALA A 218 33.15 38.77 2.60
C ALA A 218 33.64 39.48 1.32
N ALA A 219 34.77 40.20 1.35
CA ALA A 219 35.37 40.82 0.17
C ALA A 219 36.01 39.81 -0.82
N ASP A 220 36.27 38.57 -0.38
CA ASP A 220 37.06 37.59 -1.15
C ASP A 220 36.23 36.59 -1.98
N GLU A 221 34.90 36.58 -1.86
CA GLU A 221 33.99 35.51 -2.34
C GLU A 221 34.53 34.10 -2.03
N VAL A 222 34.45 33.71 -0.76
CA VAL A 222 34.97 32.42 -0.28
C VAL A 222 34.00 31.30 -0.62
N ARG A 223 34.48 30.29 -1.35
CA ARG A 223 33.72 29.08 -1.66
C ARG A 223 34.38 27.86 -1.03
N LEU A 224 33.63 27.18 -0.16
CA LEU A 224 34.03 25.95 0.50
C LEU A 224 33.44 24.74 -0.25
N VAL A 225 34.27 23.73 -0.47
CA VAL A 225 33.94 22.45 -1.11
C VAL A 225 34.30 21.34 -0.12
N LEU A 226 33.32 20.49 0.21
CA LEU A 226 33.48 19.34 1.10
C LEU A 226 33.02 18.09 0.36
N ASP A 227 33.94 17.20 0.02
CA ASP A 227 33.57 15.87 -0.50
C ASP A 227 33.37 14.92 0.68
N LEU A 228 32.16 14.38 0.82
CA LEU A 228 31.80 13.41 1.85
C LEU A 228 31.96 11.96 1.34
N GLY A 229 32.37 11.77 0.09
CA GLY A 229 32.47 10.47 -0.53
C GLY A 229 31.08 9.86 -0.78
N VAL A 230 30.98 8.52 -0.65
CA VAL A 230 29.73 7.78 -0.86
C VAL A 230 28.97 7.64 0.45
N LEU A 231 27.78 8.23 0.52
CA LEU A 231 26.86 8.14 1.67
C LEU A 231 25.57 7.41 1.28
N SER A 232 24.96 6.69 2.22
CA SER A 232 23.61 6.16 2.00
C SER A 232 22.57 7.29 2.06
N ALA A 233 21.54 7.19 1.22
CA ALA A 233 20.37 8.08 1.29
C ALA A 233 19.62 8.03 2.64
N LYS A 234 19.92 7.03 3.47
CA LYS A 234 19.33 6.78 4.80
C LYS A 234 20.29 7.06 5.96
N ASP A 235 21.49 7.60 5.70
CA ASP A 235 22.45 7.90 6.77
C ASP A 235 21.90 8.91 7.78
N ALA A 236 21.96 8.58 9.06
CA ALA A 236 21.34 9.37 10.12
C ALA A 236 22.02 10.73 10.35
N ALA A 237 23.36 10.79 10.30
CA ALA A 237 24.10 12.03 10.46
C ALA A 237 23.89 12.96 9.25
N PHE A 238 23.77 12.40 8.05
CA PHE A 238 23.44 13.13 6.82
C PHE A 238 22.00 13.66 6.83
N CYS A 239 21.04 12.88 7.34
CA CYS A 239 19.66 13.33 7.56
C CYS A 239 19.61 14.51 8.55
N VAL A 240 20.33 14.44 9.67
CA VAL A 240 20.42 15.57 10.63
C VAL A 240 21.08 16.78 9.98
N MET A 241 22.22 16.62 9.28
CA MET A 241 22.88 17.71 8.55
C MET A 241 21.94 18.41 7.56
N ARG A 242 21.14 17.64 6.79
CA ARG A 242 20.14 18.19 5.86
C ARG A 242 19.03 18.96 6.57
N ALA A 243 18.52 18.45 7.70
CA ALA A 243 17.50 19.12 8.50
C ALA A 243 18.03 20.44 9.07
N THR A 244 19.24 20.43 9.64
CA THR A 244 19.90 21.61 10.21
C THR A 244 20.21 22.67 9.14
N ALA A 245 20.72 22.27 7.97
CA ALA A 245 20.96 23.21 6.86
C ALA A 245 19.65 23.84 6.32
N ALA A 246 18.55 23.08 6.27
CA ALA A 246 17.24 23.60 5.90
C ALA A 246 16.65 24.55 6.96
N ARG A 247 16.88 24.28 8.25
CA ARG A 247 16.55 25.19 9.36
C ARG A 247 17.30 26.52 9.22
N TRP A 248 18.62 26.47 9.07
CA TRP A 248 19.44 27.67 8.91
C TRP A 248 19.05 28.49 7.68
N ALA A 249 18.76 27.85 6.55
CA ALA A 249 18.29 28.54 5.35
C ALA A 249 16.99 29.34 5.62
N LYS A 250 16.04 28.75 6.37
CA LYS A 250 14.79 29.41 6.77
C LYS A 250 15.01 30.54 7.78
N GLU A 251 15.95 30.40 8.70
CA GLU A 251 16.22 31.38 9.76
C GLU A 251 17.10 32.56 9.32
N LYS A 252 18.05 32.32 8.42
CA LYS A 252 19.06 33.31 7.97
C LYS A 252 18.81 33.83 6.55
N GLY A 253 17.92 33.20 5.78
CA GLY A 253 17.43 33.70 4.50
C GLY A 253 18.28 33.34 3.27
N PHE A 254 19.23 32.40 3.38
CA PHE A 254 20.06 31.96 2.25
C PHE A 254 19.41 30.85 1.42
N GLN A 255 19.86 30.69 0.16
CA GLN A 255 19.36 29.64 -0.72
C GLN A 255 20.02 28.28 -0.44
N CYS A 256 19.19 27.25 -0.36
CA CYS A 256 19.56 25.87 -0.08
C CYS A 256 19.03 24.99 -1.23
N THR A 257 19.89 24.43 -2.09
CA THR A 257 19.45 23.82 -3.37
C THR A 257 20.08 22.45 -3.64
N VAL A 258 19.26 21.49 -4.09
CA VAL A 258 19.77 20.22 -4.65
C VAL A 258 20.18 20.43 -6.11
N GLN A 259 21.40 20.09 -6.46
CA GLN A 259 21.82 19.92 -7.84
C GLN A 259 22.15 18.45 -8.10
N ARG A 260 21.42 17.84 -9.03
CA ARG A 260 21.81 16.56 -9.65
C ARG A 260 22.72 16.87 -10.84
N PRO A 261 23.80 16.12 -11.09
CA PRO A 261 24.66 16.34 -12.24
C PRO A 261 23.85 16.13 -13.52
N THR A 262 23.57 17.23 -14.22
CA THR A 262 22.95 17.16 -15.55
C THR A 262 23.95 16.51 -16.49
N GLN A 263 23.56 15.44 -17.20
CA GLN A 263 24.44 14.84 -18.20
C GLN A 263 24.86 15.92 -19.22
N PRO A 264 26.14 16.02 -19.60
CA PRO A 264 26.58 16.98 -20.59
C PRO A 264 25.86 16.71 -21.92
N PRO A 265 25.42 17.75 -22.66
CA PRO A 265 24.67 17.55 -23.89
C PRO A 265 25.51 16.76 -24.89
N VAL A 266 24.95 15.65 -25.39
CA VAL A 266 25.59 14.82 -26.41
C VAL A 266 25.87 15.69 -27.63
N ARG A 267 27.16 15.83 -27.98
CA ARG A 267 27.56 16.52 -29.20
C ARG A 267 27.06 15.73 -30.40
N SER A 268 26.14 16.32 -31.16
CA SER A 268 25.77 15.81 -32.47
C SER A 268 26.91 16.10 -33.46
N ASP A 269 27.86 15.17 -33.58
CA ASP A 269 28.89 15.25 -34.62
C ASP A 269 28.28 15.17 -36.02
N LYS A 270 29.01 15.73 -36.99
CA LYS A 270 28.47 16.23 -38.26
C LYS A 270 28.91 15.39 -39.46
N VAL A 271 28.02 15.29 -40.45
CA VAL A 271 28.31 15.09 -41.90
C VAL A 271 28.82 13.67 -42.27
N PRO A 272 28.61 13.15 -43.51
CA PRO A 272 27.92 13.70 -44.69
C PRO A 272 26.63 12.95 -45.10
N ALA A 273 25.92 13.48 -46.10
CA ALA A 273 24.87 12.79 -46.84
C ALA A 273 25.41 12.10 -48.11
N PRO A 274 24.79 11.00 -48.59
CA PRO A 274 25.12 10.38 -49.87
C PRO A 274 24.33 10.98 -51.04
N THR A 275 24.96 11.03 -52.22
CA THR A 275 24.39 11.51 -53.49
C THR A 275 23.64 10.40 -54.24
N LYS A 276 22.81 10.77 -55.22
CA LYS A 276 22.05 9.88 -56.11
C LYS A 276 22.92 9.15 -57.17
N ASP A 277 22.54 7.90 -57.46
CA ASP A 277 22.43 7.21 -58.78
C ASP A 277 23.71 7.10 -59.67
N PRO A 278 23.86 6.08 -60.59
CA PRO A 278 22.79 5.38 -61.32
C PRO A 278 22.93 3.84 -61.55
N GLU A 279 22.00 3.36 -62.38
CA GLU A 279 21.75 2.06 -63.05
C GLU A 279 22.91 1.05 -63.30
N GLY A 280 22.57 -0.26 -63.29
CA GLY A 280 23.45 -1.35 -63.79
C GLY A 280 22.87 -2.78 -63.65
N LEU A 281 22.54 -3.43 -64.78
CA LEU A 281 21.92 -4.77 -64.87
C LEU A 281 22.87 -5.95 -64.53
N SER A 282 22.38 -7.04 -63.89
CA SER A 282 22.19 -8.38 -64.54
C SER A 282 22.08 -9.60 -63.59
N SER A 283 21.14 -10.51 -63.90
CA SER A 283 21.13 -11.99 -63.72
C SER A 283 21.72 -12.69 -62.47
N GLY A 284 20.92 -13.52 -61.77
CA GLY A 284 21.43 -14.54 -60.83
C GLY A 284 20.39 -15.41 -60.07
N ARG A 285 20.01 -16.58 -60.64
CA ARG A 285 19.32 -17.73 -59.98
C ARG A 285 19.90 -19.02 -60.61
N PRO A 286 19.74 -20.23 -60.04
CA PRO A 286 19.00 -20.68 -58.84
C PRO A 286 19.97 -21.23 -57.75
N SER A 287 19.73 -22.19 -56.83
CA SER A 287 18.65 -23.18 -56.58
C SER A 287 18.76 -23.82 -55.18
N SER A 288 17.61 -24.24 -54.60
CA SER A 288 17.46 -25.33 -53.60
C SER A 288 18.14 -25.14 -52.21
N SER A 289 17.76 -25.81 -51.11
CA SER A 289 16.84 -26.94 -50.87
C SER A 289 16.25 -26.93 -49.44
N SER A 290 15.17 -27.71 -49.21
CA SER A 290 14.76 -28.31 -47.90
C SER A 290 14.47 -27.41 -46.67
N SER A 291 13.60 -27.78 -45.73
CA SER A 291 12.71 -28.96 -45.60
C SER A 291 11.44 -28.59 -44.80
N ALA A 292 10.34 -29.33 -45.03
CA ALA A 292 9.08 -29.18 -44.31
C ALA A 292 8.92 -30.26 -43.22
N GLY A 293 8.13 -30.00 -42.17
CA GLY A 293 8.02 -30.97 -41.07
C GLY A 293 6.98 -30.71 -39.97
N SER A 294 5.69 -30.65 -40.29
CA SER A 294 4.65 -31.34 -39.48
C SER A 294 3.33 -31.49 -40.28
N ARG A 295 2.36 -32.25 -39.75
CA ARG A 295 1.17 -32.74 -40.46
C ARG A 295 -0.14 -32.53 -39.69
N ARG A 296 -1.23 -32.33 -40.45
CA ARG A 296 -2.57 -32.99 -40.39
C ARG A 296 -2.90 -33.85 -39.13
N ALA A 297 -4.13 -33.90 -38.62
CA ALA A 297 -5.43 -33.28 -39.00
C ALA A 297 -6.32 -33.11 -37.72
N SER A 298 -7.60 -32.74 -37.73
CA SER A 298 -8.74 -33.39 -38.42
C SER A 298 -9.90 -32.43 -38.73
N ASP A 299 -10.61 -32.73 -39.82
CA ASP A 299 -11.87 -32.08 -40.24
C ASP A 299 -13.07 -32.98 -39.83
N GLY A 300 -14.27 -32.41 -39.70
CA GLY A 300 -15.41 -33.06 -39.03
C GLY A 300 -16.77 -32.36 -39.20
N SER A 301 -17.10 -31.91 -40.41
CA SER A 301 -18.42 -31.33 -40.72
C SER A 301 -19.53 -32.39 -40.87
N ILE A 302 -20.78 -32.08 -40.46
CA ILE A 302 -22.05 -32.21 -41.25
C ILE A 302 -23.33 -32.08 -40.36
N ARG A 303 -23.93 -30.88 -40.43
CA ARG A 303 -25.34 -30.58 -40.86
C ARG A 303 -26.58 -31.06 -40.05
N LYS A 304 -27.63 -30.21 -40.15
CA LYS A 304 -29.05 -30.31 -39.71
C LYS A 304 -29.33 -29.80 -38.28
N GLN A 305 -30.49 -29.20 -37.97
CA GLN A 305 -31.70 -28.97 -38.78
C GLN A 305 -32.38 -27.62 -38.47
N GLU A 306 -32.99 -26.96 -39.46
CA GLU A 306 -33.86 -25.79 -39.29
C GLU A 306 -35.31 -26.22 -39.01
N HIS A 307 -36.07 -25.50 -38.17
CA HIS A 307 -37.54 -25.54 -38.21
C HIS A 307 -38.24 -24.24 -37.73
N ALA A 308 -38.80 -23.53 -38.72
CA ALA A 308 -40.08 -22.80 -38.75
C ALA A 308 -40.58 -21.98 -37.54
N ALA A 309 -40.82 -20.68 -37.81
CA ALA A 309 -41.49 -19.71 -36.94
C ALA A 309 -43.04 -19.82 -36.89
N LYS A 310 -43.65 -19.21 -35.86
CA LYS A 310 -45.05 -18.70 -35.72
C LYS A 310 -45.21 -18.10 -34.31
N LYS A 311 -46.06 -17.09 -34.03
CA LYS A 311 -46.69 -16.04 -34.86
C LYS A 311 -47.10 -14.88 -33.92
N ARG A 312 -47.34 -13.68 -34.46
CA ARG A 312 -47.81 -12.47 -33.74
C ARG A 312 -49.33 -12.45 -33.51
N ASP A 313 -49.73 -11.83 -32.39
CA ASP A 313 -50.78 -10.80 -32.16
C ASP A 313 -52.23 -11.02 -32.69
N PRO A 314 -53.24 -10.18 -32.35
CA PRO A 314 -53.36 -9.18 -31.27
C PRO A 314 -54.48 -9.64 -30.27
N ASP A 315 -55.49 -8.92 -29.72
CA ASP A 315 -55.94 -7.51 -29.71
C ASP A 315 -56.93 -7.26 -28.52
N GLU A 316 -57.49 -6.03 -28.43
CA GLU A 316 -58.68 -5.56 -27.67
C GLU A 316 -58.65 -5.59 -26.11
N GLY A 317 -59.13 -4.57 -25.39
CA GLY A 317 -59.61 -3.25 -25.83
C GLY A 317 -60.29 -2.44 -24.68
N SER A 318 -60.47 -1.12 -24.88
CA SER A 318 -61.24 -0.16 -24.04
C SER A 318 -60.85 -0.03 -22.54
N SER A 319 -60.22 1.05 -22.05
CA SER A 319 -60.63 2.47 -21.95
C SER A 319 -61.63 2.82 -20.83
N SER A 320 -61.19 3.60 -19.85
CA SER A 320 -61.92 4.77 -19.28
C SER A 320 -61.03 5.51 -18.28
N SER A 321 -61.45 6.69 -17.81
CA SER A 321 -60.63 7.59 -16.98
C SER A 321 -61.40 8.19 -15.79
N ARG A 322 -60.62 8.80 -14.88
CA ARG A 322 -60.99 9.67 -13.75
C ARG A 322 -61.26 9.05 -12.38
N ASP A 323 -60.62 9.69 -11.42
CA ASP A 323 -60.80 9.78 -9.97
C ASP A 323 -62.16 9.38 -9.39
N SER A 324 -62.15 8.56 -8.32
CA SER A 324 -61.87 9.11 -6.98
C SER A 324 -62.04 8.11 -5.81
N LYS A 325 -61.25 8.34 -4.74
CA LYS A 325 -61.48 7.96 -3.32
C LYS A 325 -62.29 6.68 -2.98
N LYS A 326 -61.59 5.62 -2.54
CA LYS A 326 -61.64 5.19 -1.11
C LYS A 326 -60.67 4.06 -0.71
N ARG A 327 -60.00 4.28 0.43
CA ARG A 327 -59.58 3.32 1.49
C ARG A 327 -59.60 1.81 1.16
N ARG A 328 -58.45 1.16 1.42
CA ARG A 328 -58.34 0.15 2.51
C ARG A 328 -56.91 -0.10 3.01
N SER A 329 -56.72 0.15 4.31
CA SER A 329 -55.86 -0.56 5.27
C SER A 329 -54.46 -1.07 4.83
N SER A 330 -53.42 -0.41 5.31
CA SER A 330 -52.10 -1.02 5.61
C SER A 330 -51.41 -0.27 6.77
N GLU A 331 -52.07 -0.18 7.92
CA GLU A 331 -51.43 0.20 9.18
C GLU A 331 -50.92 -1.06 9.89
N GLY A 332 -49.78 -0.97 10.57
CA GLY A 332 -49.06 -2.13 11.13
C GLY A 332 -47.89 -2.57 10.23
N SER A 333 -46.62 -2.34 10.58
CA SER A 333 -46.10 -1.77 11.83
C SER A 333 -44.90 -0.87 11.59
N ALA A 334 -44.96 0.36 12.11
CA ALA A 334 -43.79 1.22 12.25
C ALA A 334 -42.96 0.74 13.45
N ARG A 335 -41.83 0.08 13.19
CA ARG A 335 -40.79 -0.14 14.21
C ARG A 335 -39.79 1.01 14.16
N SER A 336 -39.98 1.95 15.09
CA SER A 336 -39.00 2.93 15.61
C SER A 336 -37.58 2.80 15.07
N SER A 337 -37.18 3.72 14.18
CA SER A 337 -35.82 3.84 13.65
C SER A 337 -34.84 4.54 14.61
N ASP A 338 -34.98 4.26 15.91
CA ASP A 338 -34.14 4.79 17.02
C ASP A 338 -33.59 3.64 17.90
N VAL A 339 -33.41 2.46 17.29
CA VAL A 339 -32.64 1.36 17.88
C VAL A 339 -31.44 1.11 16.96
N PRO A 340 -30.19 1.17 17.46
CA PRO A 340 -29.03 0.81 16.66
C PRO A 340 -29.20 -0.63 16.15
N ARG A 341 -29.21 -0.81 14.83
CA ARG A 341 -29.08 -2.15 14.25
C ARG A 341 -27.77 -2.73 14.79
N LYS A 342 -27.83 -3.90 15.44
CA LYS A 342 -26.62 -4.59 15.91
C LYS A 342 -25.64 -4.70 14.73
N ARG A 343 -24.40 -4.27 14.95
CA ARG A 343 -23.35 -4.34 13.93
C ARG A 343 -23.20 -5.78 13.42
N HIS A 344 -22.83 -5.89 12.14
CA HIS A 344 -23.01 -7.05 11.29
C HIS A 344 -22.46 -8.34 11.93
N CYS A 345 -23.34 -9.26 12.30
CA CYS A 345 -23.06 -10.43 13.14
C CYS A 345 -22.43 -11.63 12.39
N GLY A 346 -22.01 -11.45 11.13
CA GLY A 346 -21.31 -12.47 10.35
C GLY A 346 -19.89 -12.78 10.83
N TRP A 347 -19.27 -11.89 11.62
CA TRP A 347 -17.88 -12.01 12.10
C TRP A 347 -17.55 -13.33 12.82
N GLN A 348 -18.54 -13.97 13.44
CA GLN A 348 -18.34 -15.25 14.11
C GLN A 348 -18.17 -16.44 13.14
N PHE A 349 -18.55 -16.29 11.86
CA PHE A 349 -18.52 -17.37 10.86
C PHE A 349 -17.31 -17.29 9.90
N VAL A 350 -16.38 -16.35 10.09
CA VAL A 350 -15.23 -16.14 9.20
C VAL A 350 -13.89 -16.43 9.89
N SER A 351 -12.88 -16.74 9.08
CA SER A 351 -11.51 -17.01 9.49
C SER A 351 -10.62 -15.74 9.44
N GLU A 352 -9.31 -15.86 9.68
CA GLU A 352 -8.32 -14.83 9.30
C GLU A 352 -7.87 -14.94 7.83
N LEU A 353 -8.27 -15.99 7.11
CA LEU A 353 -7.83 -16.21 5.73
C LEU A 353 -8.61 -15.29 4.77
N PRO A 354 -7.97 -14.80 3.68
CA PRO A 354 -8.68 -14.02 2.67
C PRO A 354 -9.70 -14.90 1.94
N ALA A 355 -10.85 -14.30 1.60
CA ALA A 355 -11.78 -14.90 0.65
C ALA A 355 -11.10 -15.09 -0.72
N GLU A 356 -11.57 -16.06 -1.51
CA GLU A 356 -11.14 -16.17 -2.91
C GLU A 356 -11.38 -14.85 -3.66
N PRO A 357 -10.53 -14.46 -4.63
CA PRO A 357 -10.69 -13.18 -5.30
C PRO A 357 -12.06 -12.98 -5.95
N GLU A 358 -12.67 -14.01 -6.53
CA GLU A 358 -14.02 -13.94 -7.13
C GLU A 358 -15.16 -13.81 -6.09
N TRP A 359 -14.87 -13.93 -4.80
CA TRP A 359 -15.81 -13.66 -3.71
C TRP A 359 -15.48 -12.37 -2.93
N ASN A 360 -14.35 -11.73 -3.24
CA ASN A 360 -13.94 -10.47 -2.64
C ASN A 360 -14.62 -9.28 -3.37
N PRO A 361 -15.32 -8.36 -2.68
CA PRO A 361 -15.97 -7.21 -3.31
C PRO A 361 -15.02 -6.34 -4.18
N GLY A 362 -13.75 -6.26 -3.79
CA GLY A 362 -12.71 -5.50 -4.49
C GLY A 362 -12.40 -5.98 -5.90
N TYR A 363 -12.67 -7.26 -6.21
CA TYR A 363 -12.51 -7.84 -7.55
C TYR A 363 -13.53 -7.26 -8.53
N TYR A 364 -14.78 -7.09 -8.09
CA TYR A 364 -15.83 -6.47 -8.91
C TYR A 364 -15.69 -4.95 -8.93
N ALA A 365 -15.32 -4.31 -7.82
CA ALA A 365 -15.05 -2.87 -7.79
C ALA A 365 -13.99 -2.46 -8.82
N ARG A 366 -12.90 -3.23 -8.98
CA ARG A 366 -11.86 -3.01 -10.00
C ARG A 366 -12.38 -3.14 -11.43
N GLN A 367 -13.26 -4.11 -11.70
CA GLN A 367 -13.88 -4.28 -13.02
C GLN A 367 -14.84 -3.13 -13.36
N ILE A 368 -15.69 -2.73 -12.40
CA ILE A 368 -16.58 -1.57 -12.54
C ILE A 368 -15.75 -0.31 -12.79
N ALA A 369 -14.69 -0.07 -12.02
CA ALA A 369 -13.80 1.07 -12.20
C ALA A 369 -13.09 1.07 -13.57
N LEU A 370 -12.71 -0.09 -14.11
CA LEU A 370 -12.15 -0.19 -15.46
C LEU A 370 -13.20 0.13 -16.53
N LEU A 371 -14.39 -0.46 -16.44
CA LEU A 371 -15.48 -0.22 -17.39
C LEU A 371 -15.93 1.26 -17.38
N SER A 372 -16.12 1.85 -16.19
CA SER A 372 -16.45 3.27 -16.01
C SER A 372 -15.30 4.21 -16.39
N SER A 373 -14.04 3.75 -16.39
CA SER A 373 -12.93 4.55 -16.92
C SER A 373 -12.94 4.58 -18.46
N ILE A 374 -13.29 3.48 -19.11
CA ILE A 374 -13.40 3.35 -20.57
C ILE A 374 -14.63 4.12 -21.07
N ALA A 375 -15.79 3.95 -20.43
CA ALA A 375 -17.07 4.50 -20.83
C ALA A 375 -17.77 5.20 -19.65
N PRO A 376 -17.32 6.41 -19.24
CA PRO A 376 -17.88 7.13 -18.10
C PRO A 376 -19.33 7.60 -18.30
N GLU A 377 -19.88 7.47 -19.51
CA GLU A 377 -21.26 7.77 -19.85
C GLU A 377 -22.22 6.58 -19.64
N VAL A 378 -21.69 5.39 -19.28
CA VAL A 378 -22.46 4.16 -19.03
C VAL A 378 -22.62 3.94 -17.52
N GLU A 379 -23.84 4.07 -17.01
CA GLU A 379 -24.14 3.88 -15.58
C GLU A 379 -24.24 2.38 -15.21
N ILE A 380 -23.18 1.84 -14.62
CA ILE A 380 -23.12 0.46 -14.13
C ILE A 380 -23.61 0.42 -12.69
N LEU A 381 -24.86 -0.03 -12.49
CA LEU A 381 -25.54 -0.07 -11.19
C LEU A 381 -24.99 -1.20 -10.28
N ALA A 382 -23.93 -0.89 -9.54
CA ALA A 382 -23.31 -1.79 -8.56
C ALA A 382 -23.89 -1.63 -7.14
N PRO A 383 -23.88 -2.69 -6.31
CA PRO A 383 -24.24 -2.57 -4.90
C PRO A 383 -23.11 -1.90 -4.10
N ASN A 384 -23.47 -0.94 -3.25
CA ASN A 384 -22.53 -0.33 -2.31
C ASN A 384 -22.25 -1.26 -1.12
N PHE A 385 -20.98 -1.27 -0.69
CA PHE A 385 -20.48 -1.96 0.50
C PHE A 385 -19.98 -0.90 1.49
N ASP A 386 -20.46 -0.94 2.74
CA ASP A 386 -19.87 -0.13 3.81
C ASP A 386 -18.55 -0.75 4.32
N PRO A 387 -17.74 -0.05 5.16
CA PRO A 387 -16.45 -0.57 5.60
C PRO A 387 -16.53 -1.85 6.44
N ASP A 388 -17.56 -2.01 7.27
CA ASP A 388 -17.76 -3.23 8.10
C ASP A 388 -18.13 -4.42 7.19
N GLU A 389 -19.02 -4.20 6.22
CA GLU A 389 -19.39 -5.19 5.22
C GLU A 389 -18.21 -5.60 4.33
N LEU A 390 -17.41 -4.64 3.87
CA LEU A 390 -16.23 -4.89 3.04
C LEU A 390 -15.20 -5.73 3.81
N ALA A 391 -14.86 -5.34 5.03
CA ALA A 391 -13.88 -6.02 5.87
C ALA A 391 -14.32 -7.44 6.29
N LEU A 392 -15.62 -7.69 6.37
CA LEU A 392 -16.21 -9.01 6.61
C LEU A 392 -16.12 -9.89 5.35
N LEU A 393 -16.54 -9.35 4.19
CA LEU A 393 -16.64 -10.09 2.93
C LEU A 393 -15.29 -10.34 2.24
N THR A 394 -14.20 -9.70 2.67
CA THR A 394 -12.83 -10.07 2.23
C THR A 394 -12.26 -11.28 2.97
N ARG A 395 -12.99 -11.92 3.88
CA ARG A 395 -12.53 -13.09 4.65
C ARG A 395 -13.26 -14.38 4.27
N LEU A 396 -12.53 -15.48 4.25
CA LEU A 396 -13.08 -16.80 3.97
C LEU A 396 -13.96 -17.28 5.14
N ALA A 397 -15.12 -17.87 4.81
CA ALA A 397 -15.97 -18.56 5.78
C ALA A 397 -15.18 -19.69 6.49
N ASP A 398 -15.52 -19.98 7.74
CA ASP A 398 -14.79 -20.92 8.59
C ASP A 398 -15.64 -22.17 8.87
N PRO A 399 -15.35 -23.32 8.21
CA PRO A 399 -16.01 -24.60 8.43
C PRO A 399 -16.16 -25.01 9.90
N ALA A 400 -15.22 -24.64 10.77
CA ALA A 400 -15.25 -25.01 12.19
C ALA A 400 -16.12 -24.09 13.06
N LYS A 401 -16.56 -22.94 12.53
CA LYS A 401 -17.41 -21.96 13.24
C LYS A 401 -18.84 -21.90 12.71
N LEU A 402 -19.11 -22.50 11.55
CA LEU A 402 -20.46 -22.56 10.99
C LEU A 402 -21.37 -23.50 11.81
N PRO A 403 -22.65 -23.12 12.05
CA PRO A 403 -23.57 -23.99 12.75
C PRO A 403 -23.90 -25.22 11.88
N VAL A 404 -23.94 -26.39 12.52
CA VAL A 404 -24.32 -27.64 11.86
C VAL A 404 -25.77 -27.56 11.38
N LEU A 405 -25.96 -27.71 10.07
CA LEU A 405 -27.28 -27.66 9.46
C LEU A 405 -27.99 -29.04 9.56
N PRO A 406 -29.31 -29.06 9.81
CA PRO A 406 -30.07 -30.31 9.79
C PRO A 406 -30.15 -30.87 8.36
N GLN A 407 -29.86 -32.16 8.19
CA GLN A 407 -29.89 -32.82 6.87
C GLN A 407 -31.28 -32.74 6.20
N HIS A 408 -32.34 -32.75 7.00
CA HIS A 408 -33.71 -32.50 6.57
C HIS A 408 -34.36 -31.49 7.53
N ALA A 409 -34.92 -30.41 6.97
CA ALA A 409 -35.72 -29.44 7.69
C ALA A 409 -37.18 -29.52 7.21
N ALA A 410 -38.12 -29.44 8.16
CA ALA A 410 -39.48 -29.00 7.85
C ALA A 410 -39.40 -27.53 7.38
N ASP A 411 -40.12 -27.19 6.32
CA ASP A 411 -40.15 -25.82 5.80
C ASP A 411 -40.95 -24.91 6.76
N PRO A 412 -40.34 -23.88 7.37
CA PRO A 412 -41.05 -23.00 8.29
C PRO A 412 -41.95 -21.98 7.58
N ASN A 413 -41.91 -21.86 6.24
CA ASN A 413 -42.71 -20.90 5.47
C ASN A 413 -42.86 -21.33 3.99
N PRO A 414 -43.67 -22.36 3.67
CA PRO A 414 -43.75 -22.95 2.33
C PRO A 414 -44.14 -21.97 1.20
N ASP A 415 -44.96 -20.97 1.51
CA ASP A 415 -45.40 -19.95 0.54
C ASP A 415 -44.35 -18.87 0.28
N ARG A 416 -43.33 -18.74 1.15
CA ARG A 416 -42.34 -17.65 1.07
C ARG A 416 -41.17 -18.02 0.17
N LYS A 417 -41.08 -17.34 -0.97
CA LYS A 417 -39.94 -17.46 -1.90
C LYS A 417 -38.74 -16.65 -1.39
N HIS A 418 -37.54 -17.23 -1.50
CA HIS A 418 -36.25 -16.60 -1.22
C HIS A 418 -35.68 -15.94 -2.49
N VAL A 419 -34.75 -14.99 -2.35
CA VAL A 419 -34.05 -14.43 -3.52
C VAL A 419 -32.95 -15.40 -3.95
N PRO A 420 -32.81 -15.76 -5.24
CA PRO A 420 -31.77 -16.70 -5.69
C PRO A 420 -30.34 -16.31 -5.28
N THR A 421 -30.03 -15.01 -5.22
CA THR A 421 -28.72 -14.51 -4.78
C THR A 421 -28.44 -14.75 -3.29
N GLU A 422 -29.47 -14.85 -2.45
CA GLU A 422 -29.34 -15.16 -1.02
C GLU A 422 -29.06 -16.65 -0.81
N ARG A 423 -29.72 -17.52 -1.61
CA ARG A 423 -29.41 -18.96 -1.67
C ARG A 423 -27.97 -19.21 -2.12
N LEU A 424 -27.54 -18.59 -3.21
CA LEU A 424 -26.17 -18.70 -3.70
C LEU A 424 -25.14 -18.19 -2.67
N GLY A 425 -25.50 -17.20 -1.85
CA GLY A 425 -24.69 -16.77 -0.70
C GLY A 425 -24.54 -17.87 0.37
N ILE A 426 -25.62 -18.56 0.73
CA ILE A 426 -25.58 -19.70 1.66
C ILE A 426 -24.78 -20.88 1.07
N GLU A 427 -24.95 -21.18 -0.21
CA GLU A 427 -24.23 -22.26 -0.90
C GLU A 427 -22.73 -21.98 -0.99
N HIS A 428 -22.31 -20.71 -1.14
CA HIS A 428 -20.90 -20.32 -1.00
C HIS A 428 -20.40 -20.48 0.44
N ILE A 429 -21.13 -19.96 1.44
CA ILE A 429 -20.72 -20.05 2.85
C ILE A 429 -20.50 -21.50 3.30
N TYR A 430 -21.31 -22.45 2.81
CA TYR A 430 -21.21 -23.87 3.17
C TYR A 430 -20.42 -24.74 2.19
N HIS A 431 -19.82 -24.18 1.14
CA HIS A 431 -19.18 -24.90 0.03
C HIS A 431 -18.26 -26.06 0.47
N ASP A 432 -17.37 -25.78 1.43
CA ASP A 432 -16.35 -26.74 1.89
C ASP A 432 -16.87 -27.76 2.92
N THR A 433 -18.12 -27.62 3.38
CA THR A 433 -18.72 -28.47 4.44
C THR A 433 -19.87 -29.33 3.93
N VAL A 434 -20.66 -28.86 2.96
CA VAL A 434 -21.85 -29.55 2.47
C VAL A 434 -21.96 -29.42 0.94
N LYS A 435 -22.00 -30.57 0.24
CA LYS A 435 -22.08 -30.63 -1.24
C LYS A 435 -23.26 -29.86 -1.87
N SER A 436 -24.35 -29.67 -1.12
CA SER A 436 -25.49 -28.84 -1.50
C SER A 436 -26.35 -28.54 -0.27
N VAL A 437 -26.82 -27.30 -0.15
CA VAL A 437 -27.80 -26.94 0.90
C VAL A 437 -29.21 -27.14 0.36
N ASP A 438 -30.03 -27.89 1.08
CA ASP A 438 -31.42 -28.15 0.70
C ASP A 438 -32.28 -26.87 0.74
N LEU A 439 -33.31 -26.81 -0.12
CA LEU A 439 -34.24 -25.68 -0.21
C LEU A 439 -34.94 -25.36 1.11
N ASN A 440 -35.36 -26.35 1.90
CA ASN A 440 -36.04 -26.11 3.17
C ASN A 440 -35.04 -25.62 4.22
N VAL A 441 -33.79 -26.08 4.16
CA VAL A 441 -32.70 -25.58 4.99
C VAL A 441 -32.35 -24.13 4.63
N THR A 442 -32.28 -23.78 3.35
CA THR A 442 -32.13 -22.38 2.88
C THR A 442 -33.26 -21.49 3.43
N ARG A 443 -34.51 -21.93 3.34
CA ARG A 443 -35.68 -21.21 3.88
C ARG A 443 -35.63 -21.08 5.40
N ARG A 444 -35.17 -22.13 6.10
CA ARG A 444 -35.00 -22.13 7.56
C ARG A 444 -33.89 -21.19 8.04
N ILE A 445 -32.81 -21.05 7.28
CA ILE A 445 -31.78 -20.03 7.53
C ILE A 445 -32.36 -18.63 7.30
N LEU A 446 -32.88 -18.35 6.09
CA LEU A 446 -33.28 -16.98 5.71
C LEU A 446 -34.55 -16.45 6.43
N PHE A 447 -35.46 -17.33 6.83
CA PHE A 447 -36.78 -16.95 7.37
C PHE A 447 -37.10 -17.53 8.75
N GLY A 448 -36.28 -18.45 9.27
CA GLY A 448 -36.41 -18.98 10.62
C GLY A 448 -35.74 -18.11 11.68
N ASN A 449 -36.11 -18.30 12.94
CA ASN A 449 -35.49 -17.59 14.07
C ASN A 449 -34.21 -18.28 14.60
N ASP A 450 -33.86 -19.44 14.06
CA ASP A 450 -32.78 -20.30 14.58
C ASP A 450 -31.38 -19.80 14.22
N TYR A 451 -31.24 -19.07 13.10
CA TYR A 451 -29.95 -18.68 12.52
C TYR A 451 -29.91 -17.20 12.06
N PRO A 452 -30.36 -16.22 12.87
CA PRO A 452 -30.55 -14.83 12.44
C PRO A 452 -29.25 -14.15 11.97
N ASP A 453 -28.12 -14.54 12.55
CA ASP A 453 -26.82 -13.97 12.21
C ASP A 453 -26.29 -14.55 10.88
N LEU A 454 -26.54 -15.83 10.61
CA LEU A 454 -26.20 -16.49 9.36
C LEU A 454 -27.10 -16.01 8.21
N ALA A 455 -28.38 -15.77 8.50
CA ALA A 455 -29.32 -15.14 7.57
C ALA A 455 -28.82 -13.74 7.17
N SER A 456 -28.39 -12.95 8.16
CA SER A 456 -27.80 -11.63 7.95
C SER A 456 -26.52 -11.71 7.10
N TYR A 457 -25.63 -12.65 7.42
CA TYR A 457 -24.38 -12.87 6.67
C TYR A 457 -24.65 -13.27 5.21
N ALA A 458 -25.57 -14.22 4.96
CA ALA A 458 -25.97 -14.63 3.62
C ALA A 458 -26.54 -13.48 2.77
N VAL A 459 -27.31 -12.57 3.37
CA VAL A 459 -27.81 -11.37 2.70
C VAL A 459 -26.65 -10.43 2.32
N LEU A 460 -25.60 -10.32 3.13
CA LEU A 460 -24.38 -9.57 2.78
C LEU A 460 -23.61 -10.25 1.63
N THR A 461 -23.38 -11.56 1.70
CA THR A 461 -22.75 -12.34 0.62
C THR A 461 -23.53 -12.20 -0.70
N SER A 462 -24.86 -12.06 -0.63
CA SER A 462 -25.69 -11.79 -1.82
C SER A 462 -25.33 -10.48 -2.56
N LYS A 463 -24.70 -9.49 -1.89
CA LYS A 463 -24.19 -8.27 -2.54
C LYS A 463 -23.04 -8.58 -3.50
N VAL A 464 -22.17 -9.53 -3.16
CA VAL A 464 -21.04 -9.94 -4.02
C VAL A 464 -21.56 -10.52 -5.34
N ILE A 465 -22.58 -11.38 -5.26
CA ILE A 465 -23.26 -11.95 -6.43
C ILE A 465 -23.95 -10.85 -7.26
N LYS A 466 -24.60 -9.88 -6.62
CA LYS A 466 -25.19 -8.72 -7.32
C LYS A 466 -24.12 -7.86 -8.01
N ALA A 467 -22.92 -7.72 -7.43
CA ALA A 467 -21.79 -7.02 -8.06
C ALA A 467 -21.25 -7.79 -9.27
N ARG A 468 -21.14 -9.13 -9.18
CA ARG A 468 -20.80 -10.02 -10.31
C ARG A 468 -21.78 -9.85 -11.47
N ASP A 469 -23.08 -9.89 -11.16
CA ASP A 469 -24.15 -9.84 -12.17
C ASP A 469 -24.24 -8.44 -12.81
N ALA A 470 -24.02 -7.37 -12.03
CA ALA A 470 -23.88 -6.01 -12.54
C ALA A 470 -22.64 -5.83 -13.45
N VAL A 471 -21.51 -6.46 -13.12
CA VAL A 471 -20.31 -6.47 -13.97
C VAL A 471 -20.55 -7.21 -15.29
N ALA A 472 -21.28 -8.34 -15.27
CA ALA A 472 -21.63 -9.06 -16.48
C ALA A 472 -22.46 -8.19 -17.44
N VAL A 473 -23.49 -7.49 -16.93
CA VAL A 473 -24.29 -6.54 -17.70
C VAL A 473 -23.44 -5.34 -18.17
N GLY A 474 -22.54 -4.84 -17.32
CA GLY A 474 -21.65 -3.72 -17.62
C GLY A 474 -20.71 -3.98 -18.80
N TYR A 475 -20.18 -5.20 -18.95
CA TYR A 475 -19.37 -5.57 -20.12
C TYR A 475 -20.15 -5.37 -21.43
N ASP A 476 -21.37 -5.90 -21.51
CA ASP A 476 -22.20 -5.79 -22.72
C ASP A 476 -22.68 -4.35 -22.95
N GLN A 477 -23.02 -3.60 -21.90
CA GLN A 477 -23.38 -2.19 -22.02
C GLN A 477 -22.23 -1.34 -22.60
N VAL A 478 -20.99 -1.52 -22.11
CA VAL A 478 -19.82 -0.77 -22.61
C VAL A 478 -19.52 -1.12 -24.07
N LEU A 479 -19.61 -2.41 -24.43
CA LEU A 479 -19.42 -2.85 -25.82
C LEU A 479 -20.49 -2.26 -26.75
N GLN A 480 -21.78 -2.49 -26.44
CA GLN A 480 -22.90 -2.15 -27.32
C GLN A 480 -23.18 -0.63 -27.39
N HIS A 481 -23.10 0.09 -26.26
CA HIS A 481 -23.48 1.50 -26.22
C HIS A 481 -22.32 2.47 -26.40
N ARG A 482 -21.05 2.05 -26.20
CA ARG A 482 -19.90 2.97 -26.29
C ARG A 482 -18.80 2.54 -27.27
N LEU A 483 -18.40 1.27 -27.30
CA LEU A 483 -17.23 0.85 -28.09
C LEU A 483 -17.57 0.48 -29.54
N TYR A 484 -18.51 -0.43 -29.79
CA TYR A 484 -18.88 -0.80 -31.15
C TYR A 484 -19.37 0.39 -32.00
N PRO A 485 -20.18 1.35 -31.49
CA PRO A 485 -20.60 2.53 -32.27
C PRO A 485 -19.44 3.46 -32.66
N ARG A 486 -18.35 3.49 -31.89
CA ARG A 486 -17.15 4.30 -32.18
C ARG A 486 -16.16 3.61 -33.10
N ARG A 487 -16.35 2.33 -33.43
CA ARG A 487 -15.37 1.56 -34.22
C ARG A 487 -15.14 2.10 -35.63
N THR A 488 -16.11 2.84 -36.18
CA THR A 488 -16.01 3.52 -37.49
C THR A 488 -15.76 5.02 -37.38
N ASP A 489 -15.56 5.57 -36.17
CA ASP A 489 -15.32 6.99 -35.93
C ASP A 489 -13.84 7.33 -36.09
N SER A 490 -13.45 7.80 -37.29
CA SER A 490 -12.08 8.23 -37.59
C SER A 490 -11.64 9.53 -36.91
N THR A 491 -12.50 10.18 -36.11
CA THR A 491 -12.14 11.33 -35.27
C THR A 491 -11.70 10.94 -33.86
N CYS A 492 -11.81 9.66 -33.52
CA CYS A 492 -11.49 9.12 -32.21
C CYS A 492 -9.97 8.91 -31.99
N PHE A 493 -9.42 9.56 -30.95
CA PHE A 493 -8.03 9.35 -30.50
C PHE A 493 -7.87 8.18 -29.50
N ASP A 494 -8.96 7.62 -28.95
CA ASP A 494 -8.89 6.44 -28.10
C ASP A 494 -8.63 5.16 -28.94
N PRO A 495 -7.89 4.16 -28.44
CA PRO A 495 -7.58 2.94 -29.20
C PRO A 495 -8.76 1.95 -29.21
N ILE A 496 -9.84 2.28 -29.94
CA ILE A 496 -11.14 1.58 -29.87
C ILE A 496 -11.03 0.07 -30.12
N ASP A 497 -10.28 -0.41 -31.13
CA ASP A 497 -10.14 -1.85 -31.37
C ASP A 497 -9.46 -2.60 -30.21
N LYS A 498 -8.44 -1.99 -29.56
CA LYS A 498 -7.83 -2.56 -28.35
C LYS A 498 -8.81 -2.59 -27.18
N LEU A 499 -9.60 -1.53 -27.02
CA LEU A 499 -10.61 -1.43 -25.97
C LEU A 499 -11.71 -2.48 -26.16
N ILE A 500 -12.14 -2.74 -27.39
CA ILE A 500 -13.04 -3.85 -27.72
C ILE A 500 -12.39 -5.18 -27.33
N GLU A 501 -11.17 -5.47 -27.82
CA GLU A 501 -10.46 -6.72 -27.54
C GLU A 501 -10.25 -6.96 -26.03
N LEU A 502 -9.91 -5.92 -25.27
CA LEU A 502 -9.78 -5.96 -23.82
C LEU A 502 -11.12 -6.30 -23.14
N VAL A 503 -12.19 -5.58 -23.48
CA VAL A 503 -13.49 -5.70 -22.81
C VAL A 503 -14.17 -7.04 -23.17
N GLU A 504 -14.03 -7.51 -24.41
CA GLU A 504 -14.48 -8.85 -24.84
C GLU A 504 -13.71 -9.96 -24.10
N LYS A 505 -12.37 -9.91 -24.06
CA LYS A 505 -11.59 -10.91 -23.30
C LYS A 505 -11.89 -10.87 -21.80
N MET A 506 -12.16 -9.70 -21.22
CA MET A 506 -12.55 -9.57 -19.81
C MET A 506 -13.96 -10.10 -19.54
N ARG A 507 -14.91 -10.01 -20.49
CA ARG A 507 -16.22 -10.69 -20.40
C ARG A 507 -16.06 -12.21 -20.50
N ASP A 508 -15.36 -12.68 -21.54
CA ASP A 508 -15.47 -14.05 -22.03
C ASP A 508 -14.39 -15.01 -21.48
N ASN A 509 -13.28 -14.50 -20.93
CA ASN A 509 -12.18 -15.33 -20.41
C ASN A 509 -11.87 -15.06 -18.92
N PRO A 510 -12.34 -15.93 -18.00
CA PRO A 510 -12.07 -15.82 -16.57
C PRO A 510 -10.57 -15.87 -16.19
N LEU A 511 -9.74 -16.61 -16.94
CA LEU A 511 -8.29 -16.67 -16.68
C LEU A 511 -7.62 -15.35 -17.05
N TYR A 512 -8.07 -14.70 -18.13
CA TYR A 512 -7.60 -13.37 -18.51
C TYR A 512 -8.01 -12.30 -17.48
N ARG A 513 -9.25 -12.36 -16.96
CA ARG A 513 -9.66 -11.54 -15.81
C ARG A 513 -8.73 -11.74 -14.61
N ARG A 514 -8.45 -12.99 -14.22
CA ARG A 514 -7.53 -13.28 -13.11
C ARG A 514 -6.12 -12.72 -13.38
N HIS A 515 -5.59 -12.84 -14.60
CA HIS A 515 -4.28 -12.28 -14.96
C HIS A 515 -4.20 -10.75 -14.89
N ILE A 516 -5.30 -10.04 -15.18
CA ILE A 516 -5.37 -8.56 -15.14
C ILE A 516 -5.71 -8.02 -13.74
N LEU A 517 -6.50 -8.76 -12.96
CA LEU A 517 -7.03 -8.29 -11.68
C LEU A 517 -6.23 -8.77 -10.46
N LEU A 518 -5.28 -9.69 -10.65
CA LEU A 518 -4.43 -10.23 -9.59
C LEU A 518 -2.94 -9.93 -9.84
N ASP A 519 -2.25 -9.54 -8.78
CA ASP A 519 -0.78 -9.49 -8.72
C ASP A 519 -0.19 -10.92 -8.69
N ALA A 520 1.13 -11.06 -8.83
CA ALA A 520 1.82 -12.35 -8.96
C ALA A 520 1.74 -13.27 -7.72
N ASP A 521 1.27 -12.75 -6.58
CA ASP A 521 0.97 -13.50 -5.35
C ASP A 521 -0.49 -13.99 -5.27
N GLY A 522 -1.31 -13.69 -6.28
CA GLY A 522 -2.74 -14.00 -6.33
C GLY A 522 -3.64 -13.00 -5.60
N THR A 523 -3.10 -11.92 -5.04
CA THR A 523 -3.89 -10.86 -4.38
C THR A 523 -4.41 -9.83 -5.39
N LEU A 524 -5.45 -9.07 -5.03
CA LEU A 524 -6.05 -8.08 -5.93
C LEU A 524 -5.09 -6.92 -6.25
N ILE A 525 -4.97 -6.57 -7.53
CA ILE A 525 -4.02 -5.54 -7.98
C ILE A 525 -4.12 -4.25 -7.18
N ARG A 526 -2.96 -3.76 -6.71
CA ARG A 526 -2.85 -2.51 -5.95
C ARG A 526 -2.27 -1.34 -6.75
N LYS A 527 -1.83 -1.62 -7.98
CA LYS A 527 -1.30 -0.67 -8.97
C LYS A 527 -1.96 -0.94 -10.31
N ASN A 528 -2.02 0.06 -11.18
CA ASN A 528 -2.52 -0.14 -12.53
C ASN A 528 -1.48 -0.90 -13.37
N LEU A 529 -1.94 -1.89 -14.15
CA LEU A 529 -1.13 -2.69 -15.07
C LEU A 529 -1.26 -2.24 -16.56
N PHE A 530 -2.24 -1.40 -16.89
CA PHE A 530 -2.45 -0.91 -18.25
C PHE A 530 -1.63 0.35 -18.55
N ASN A 531 -1.05 0.47 -19.75
CA ASN A 531 -0.44 1.73 -20.18
C ASN A 531 -1.42 2.61 -20.97
N GLU A 532 -1.07 3.88 -21.15
CA GLU A 532 -1.83 4.83 -21.98
C GLU A 532 -1.94 4.39 -23.45
N ILE A 533 -1.00 3.58 -23.92
CA ILE A 533 -0.97 2.98 -25.26
C ILE A 533 -2.03 1.87 -25.41
N ASP A 534 -2.53 1.30 -24.31
CA ASP A 534 -3.40 0.12 -24.32
C ASP A 534 -4.87 0.48 -24.13
N ILE A 535 -5.16 1.42 -23.22
CA ILE A 535 -6.53 1.87 -22.93
C ILE A 535 -6.79 3.36 -23.23
N GLY A 536 -5.79 4.10 -23.72
CA GLY A 536 -5.89 5.55 -23.97
C GLY A 536 -5.63 6.39 -22.71
N VAL A 537 -5.09 7.60 -22.90
CA VAL A 537 -4.72 8.54 -21.83
C VAL A 537 -5.91 8.89 -20.91
N GLY A 538 -7.10 9.08 -21.50
CA GLY A 538 -8.32 9.43 -20.77
C GLY A 538 -8.77 8.33 -19.81
N PRO A 539 -9.06 7.10 -20.30
CA PRO A 539 -9.36 5.95 -19.46
C PRO A 539 -8.24 5.61 -18.48
N HIS A 540 -6.97 5.64 -18.90
CA HIS A 540 -5.81 5.40 -18.02
C HIS A 540 -5.84 6.32 -16.78
N ARG A 541 -5.94 7.63 -16.98
CA ARG A 541 -5.97 8.60 -15.88
C ARG A 541 -7.20 8.43 -14.98
N ARG A 542 -8.35 8.05 -15.53
CA ARG A 542 -9.57 7.74 -14.75
C ARG A 542 -9.41 6.47 -13.93
N PHE A 543 -8.87 5.39 -14.51
CA PHE A 543 -8.68 4.12 -13.84
C PHE A 543 -7.64 4.21 -12.73
N CYS A 544 -6.48 4.83 -12.97
CA CYS A 544 -5.45 5.06 -11.95
C CYS A 544 -6.00 5.79 -10.72
N ARG A 545 -6.92 6.76 -10.92
CA ARG A 545 -7.60 7.46 -9.83
C ARG A 545 -8.58 6.56 -9.09
N ALA A 546 -9.51 5.91 -9.80
CA ALA A 546 -10.51 5.05 -9.20
C ALA A 546 -9.89 3.85 -8.45
N LEU A 547 -8.81 3.27 -8.98
CA LEU A 547 -8.05 2.21 -8.33
C LEU A 547 -7.36 2.70 -7.04
N ALA A 548 -6.79 3.90 -7.04
CA ALA A 548 -6.21 4.50 -5.83
C ALA A 548 -7.29 4.81 -4.77
N GLU A 549 -8.48 5.24 -5.19
CA GLU A 549 -9.63 5.49 -4.32
C GLU A 549 -10.19 4.16 -3.74
N ILE A 550 -10.27 3.07 -4.54
CA ILE A 550 -10.61 1.71 -4.07
C ILE A 550 -9.58 1.19 -3.07
N VAL A 551 -8.28 1.20 -3.42
CA VAL A 551 -7.20 0.71 -2.56
C VAL A 551 -7.10 1.51 -1.26
N LYS A 552 -7.45 2.80 -1.28
CA LYS A 552 -7.59 3.61 -0.06
C LYS A 552 -8.77 3.10 0.79
N TYR A 553 -9.95 2.95 0.22
CA TYR A 553 -11.16 2.52 0.93
C TYR A 553 -11.00 1.10 1.53
N GLU A 554 -10.40 0.17 0.79
CA GLU A 554 -10.06 -1.18 1.28
C GLU A 554 -9.08 -1.14 2.46
N ARG A 555 -8.13 -0.19 2.49
CA ARG A 555 -7.23 0.00 3.63
C ARG A 555 -7.95 0.63 4.83
N GLU A 556 -8.81 1.62 4.60
CA GLU A 556 -9.61 2.27 5.66
C GLU A 556 -10.61 1.30 6.30
N ALA A 557 -11.12 0.32 5.54
CA ALA A 557 -11.91 -0.80 6.06
C ALA A 557 -11.06 -1.87 6.79
N GLY A 558 -9.74 -1.91 6.62
CA GLY A 558 -8.90 -3.03 7.07
C GLY A 558 -9.11 -4.32 6.27
N ALA A 559 -9.63 -4.20 5.04
CA ALA A 559 -9.86 -5.30 4.09
C ALA A 559 -8.57 -5.71 3.34
N ILE A 560 -7.56 -4.82 3.28
CA ILE A 560 -6.19 -5.12 2.84
C ILE A 560 -5.16 -4.62 3.86
N GLY A 561 -4.13 -5.44 4.10
CA GLY A 561 -2.89 -5.07 4.80
C GLY A 561 -1.75 -4.82 3.81
#